data_AF-A0A939D0D4-F1
#
_entry.id   AF-A0A939D0D4-F1
#
_cell.length_a   1.000
_cell.length_b   1.000
_cell.length_c   1.000
_cell.angle_alpha   90.00
_cell.angle_beta   90.00
_cell.angle_gamma   90.00
#
_symmetry.space_group_name_H-M   'P 1'
#
loop_
_entity.id
_entity.type
_entity.pdbx_description
1 polymer ?
#
loop_
_entity_poly.entity_id
_entity_poly.type
_entity_poly.pdbx_seq_one_letter_code
_entity_poly.pdbx_strand_id
1 'polypeptide(L)'
;MMTIKYRLHKYLPFGLAGSLGCLVFSIFTSKTLAQQSNIIPDNTLGAESSQVIGNFQGLPIEVITGGATRQINLFHSFQEFNISEGRGAYFFSPSADIQNILARVTGSNSSEIFGQLATFQIINGSIAGSNANLFLINPNGIVFGKNASLNVQGSFVGTTANGIQFGNQGVFSATNPQAVPLLSQCSRCGWREHQNSS
;
A
#
# COMPACT_ATOMS: atom_id res chain seq x y z
N MET A 1 89.92 33.95 -7.87
CA MET A 1 89.86 34.13 -9.33
C MET A 1 88.46 33.71 -9.77
N MET A 2 87.55 34.50 -10.35
CA MET A 2 87.45 35.87 -10.82
C MET A 2 85.92 36.05 -11.03
N THR A 3 85.24 36.83 -10.16
CA THR A 3 84.49 38.07 -10.47
C THR A 3 83.18 37.85 -11.31
N ILE A 4 81.95 38.27 -10.95
CA ILE A 4 81.38 39.62 -11.20
C ILE A 4 79.84 39.69 -10.98
N LYS A 5 79.40 40.82 -10.39
CA LYS A 5 78.17 41.67 -10.51
C LYS A 5 76.75 41.18 -10.16
N TYR A 6 76.15 41.97 -9.26
CA TYR A 6 74.72 42.21 -9.08
C TYR A 6 74.14 43.11 -10.18
N ARG A 7 72.89 42.86 -10.61
CA ARG A 7 72.07 43.83 -11.37
C ARG A 7 70.60 43.72 -10.97
N LEU A 8 70.10 44.77 -10.32
CA LEU A 8 68.68 45.02 -10.03
C LEU A 8 68.00 45.68 -11.24
N HIS A 9 66.80 45.20 -11.58
CA HIS A 9 65.67 45.84 -12.32
C HIS A 9 64.77 44.69 -12.78
N LYS A 10 63.44 44.68 -12.69
CA LYS A 10 62.42 45.73 -12.74
C LYS A 10 61.09 45.11 -12.27
N TYR A 11 60.21 45.92 -11.70
CA TYR A 11 58.83 45.55 -11.34
C TYR A 11 57.85 45.59 -12.53
N LEU A 12 56.81 44.74 -12.44
CA LEU A 12 55.47 44.74 -13.08
C LEU A 12 55.33 44.44 -14.60
N PRO A 13 54.18 43.91 -15.09
CA PRO A 13 52.84 43.92 -14.48
C PRO A 13 52.07 42.58 -14.38
N PHE A 14 50.99 42.65 -13.62
CA PHE A 14 49.87 41.71 -13.45
C PHE A 14 49.57 40.84 -14.68
N GLY A 15 49.73 39.52 -14.53
CA GLY A 15 48.98 38.55 -15.31
C GLY A 15 47.71 38.17 -14.55
N LEU A 16 46.55 38.54 -15.11
CA LEU A 16 45.26 37.96 -14.74
C LEU A 16 45.29 36.44 -14.99
N ALA A 17 45.63 35.66 -13.98
CA ALA A 17 45.33 34.23 -13.97
C ALA A 17 43.91 34.09 -13.40
N GLY A 18 42.93 33.96 -14.30
CA GLY A 18 41.54 33.71 -13.94
C GLY A 18 41.44 32.45 -13.07
N SER A 19 41.04 32.63 -11.82
CA SER A 19 40.60 31.52 -10.99
C SER A 19 39.29 31.00 -11.59
N LEU A 20 39.37 29.91 -12.35
CA LEU A 20 38.21 29.12 -12.73
C LEU A 20 37.46 28.75 -11.43
N GLY A 21 36.29 29.35 -11.26
CA GLY A 21 35.39 29.02 -10.17
C GLY A 21 35.00 27.55 -10.29
N CYS A 22 35.47 26.73 -9.37
CA CYS A 22 34.86 25.43 -9.13
C CYS A 22 33.82 25.63 -8.02
N LEU A 23 32.68 26.22 -8.39
CA LEU A 23 31.47 26.17 -7.58
C LEU A 23 30.99 24.72 -7.63
N VAL A 24 31.43 23.93 -6.66
CA VAL A 24 30.92 22.57 -6.47
C VAL A 24 29.49 22.70 -5.98
N PHE A 25 28.55 22.77 -6.94
CA PHE A 25 27.14 22.66 -6.66
C PHE A 25 26.89 21.19 -6.31
N SER A 26 27.08 20.84 -5.03
CA SER A 26 26.66 19.54 -4.52
C SER A 26 25.14 19.50 -4.62
N ILE A 27 24.65 18.89 -5.70
CA ILE A 27 23.24 18.54 -5.85
C ILE A 27 23.00 17.46 -4.80
N PHE A 28 22.54 17.87 -3.62
CA PHE A 28 21.95 16.95 -2.65
C PHE A 28 20.67 16.43 -3.29
N THR A 29 20.76 15.32 -4.02
CA THR A 29 19.58 14.55 -4.40
C THR A 29 19.07 13.90 -3.13
N SER A 30 18.21 14.62 -2.40
CA SER A 30 17.45 14.04 -1.30
C SER A 30 16.63 12.89 -1.89
N LYS A 31 17.07 11.65 -1.68
CA LYS A 31 16.18 10.51 -1.88
C LYS A 31 15.10 10.66 -0.81
N THR A 32 13.95 11.22 -1.18
CA THR A 32 12.77 11.22 -0.34
C THR A 32 12.43 9.76 -0.06
N LEU A 33 12.72 9.29 1.15
CA LEU A 33 12.21 8.01 1.60
C LEU A 33 10.69 8.15 1.62
N ALA A 34 10.00 7.41 0.76
CA ALA A 34 8.55 7.36 0.79
C ALA A 34 8.13 6.90 2.19
N GLN A 35 7.31 7.70 2.87
CA GLN A 35 6.75 7.37 4.18
C GLN A 35 6.10 5.98 4.11
N GLN A 36 6.40 5.10 5.06
CA GLN A 36 5.81 3.75 5.08
C GLN A 36 4.29 3.84 5.18
N SER A 37 3.58 2.99 4.42
CA SER A 37 2.13 2.89 4.48
C SER A 37 1.68 2.49 5.88
N ASN A 38 0.60 3.10 6.36
CA ASN A 38 0.00 2.78 7.65
C ASN A 38 -1.10 1.73 7.47
N ILE A 39 -0.70 0.45 7.44
CA ILE A 39 -1.59 -0.70 7.32
C ILE A 39 -1.43 -1.57 8.55
N ILE A 40 -2.41 -1.52 9.45
CA ILE A 40 -2.36 -2.17 10.75
C ILE A 40 -3.51 -3.18 10.83
N PRO A 41 -3.22 -4.50 10.81
CA PRO A 41 -4.22 -5.51 11.11
C PRO A 41 -4.85 -5.32 12.48
N ASP A 42 -6.13 -5.66 12.61
CA ASP A 42 -6.76 -5.82 13.92
C ASP A 42 -6.84 -7.30 14.32
N ASN A 43 -7.36 -7.56 15.53
CA ASN A 43 -7.46 -8.90 16.09
C ASN A 43 -8.88 -9.51 15.97
N THR A 44 -9.77 -8.89 15.19
CA THR A 44 -11.19 -9.28 15.14
C THR A 44 -11.46 -10.55 14.33
N LEU A 45 -10.45 -11.04 13.59
CA LEU A 45 -10.46 -12.36 12.94
C LEU A 45 -9.87 -13.47 13.82
N GLY A 46 -9.42 -13.16 15.04
CA GLY A 46 -8.82 -14.14 15.95
C GLY A 46 -7.55 -14.78 15.36
N ALA A 47 -7.49 -16.11 15.37
CA ALA A 47 -6.35 -16.88 14.88
C ALA A 47 -6.11 -16.75 13.35
N GLU A 48 -7.12 -16.31 12.61
CA GLU A 48 -7.05 -16.08 11.15
C GLU A 48 -6.78 -14.59 10.84
N SER A 49 -5.97 -13.94 11.68
CA SER A 49 -5.63 -12.53 11.59
C SER A 49 -5.01 -12.18 10.23
N SER A 50 -5.27 -10.95 9.78
CA SER A 50 -4.54 -10.40 8.63
C SER A 50 -3.08 -10.15 9.00
N GLN A 51 -2.19 -10.32 8.04
CA GLN A 51 -0.76 -10.10 8.22
C GLN A 51 -0.26 -9.12 7.16
N VAL A 52 0.70 -8.28 7.54
CA VAL A 52 1.31 -7.29 6.64
C VAL A 52 2.81 -7.49 6.66
N ILE A 53 3.36 -7.80 5.49
CA ILE A 53 4.80 -7.92 5.26
C ILE A 53 5.24 -6.64 4.55
N GLY A 54 5.81 -5.71 5.32
CA GLY A 54 6.30 -4.44 4.81
C GLY A 54 7.62 -4.58 4.05
N ASN A 55 7.83 -3.70 3.09
CA ASN A 55 9.03 -3.64 2.24
C ASN A 55 9.36 -4.99 1.58
N PHE A 56 8.34 -5.65 1.01
CA PHE A 56 8.48 -7.00 0.47
C PHE A 56 9.57 -7.06 -0.60
N GLN A 57 10.56 -7.94 -0.40
CA GLN A 57 11.76 -8.07 -1.25
C GLN A 57 12.55 -6.75 -1.43
N GLY A 58 12.48 -5.84 -0.46
CA GLY A 58 13.14 -4.54 -0.52
C GLY A 58 12.43 -3.51 -1.41
N LEU A 59 11.28 -3.85 -1.99
CA LEU A 59 10.44 -2.94 -2.75
C LEU A 59 9.50 -2.17 -1.81
N PRO A 60 9.02 -0.96 -2.17
CA PRO A 60 8.10 -0.18 -1.35
C PRO A 60 6.66 -0.76 -1.39
N ILE A 61 6.53 -2.04 -1.04
CA ILE A 61 5.29 -2.82 -1.13
C ILE A 61 4.99 -3.44 0.23
N GLU A 62 3.75 -3.27 0.69
CA GLU A 62 3.12 -4.00 1.77
C GLU A 62 2.35 -5.20 1.20
N VAL A 63 2.87 -6.42 1.41
CA VAL A 63 2.15 -7.64 1.04
C VAL A 63 1.21 -8.03 2.17
N ILE A 64 -0.07 -8.18 1.84
CA ILE A 64 -1.14 -8.56 2.77
C ILE A 64 -1.42 -10.05 2.60
N THR A 65 -1.26 -10.80 3.69
CA THR A 65 -1.44 -12.27 3.77
C THR A 65 -2.30 -12.63 4.97
N GLY A 66 -2.45 -13.94 5.25
CA GLY A 66 -3.31 -14.45 6.31
C GLY A 66 -4.79 -14.27 5.94
N GLY A 67 -5.60 -13.89 6.93
CA GLY A 67 -7.04 -13.72 6.74
C GLY A 67 -7.85 -15.01 6.88
N ALA A 68 -9.15 -14.86 7.06
CA ALA A 68 -10.08 -15.97 7.23
C ALA A 68 -10.66 -16.36 5.87
N THR A 69 -10.54 -17.64 5.49
CA THR A 69 -11.14 -18.13 4.23
C THR A 69 -12.46 -18.83 4.53
N ARG A 70 -13.53 -18.43 3.83
CA ARG A 70 -14.82 -19.14 3.83
C ARG A 70 -15.28 -19.31 2.38
N GLN A 71 -15.14 -20.53 1.88
CA GLN A 71 -15.47 -20.88 0.48
C GLN A 71 -14.69 -19.98 -0.50
N ILE A 72 -15.41 -19.23 -1.35
CA ILE A 72 -14.84 -18.33 -2.37
C ILE A 72 -14.43 -16.96 -1.82
N ASN A 73 -14.61 -16.72 -0.52
CA ASN A 73 -14.36 -15.43 0.12
C ASN A 73 -13.14 -15.50 1.05
N LEU A 74 -12.22 -14.55 0.89
CA LEU A 74 -11.10 -14.30 1.78
C LEU A 74 -11.35 -12.99 2.53
N PHE A 75 -11.33 -13.04 3.86
CA PHE A 75 -11.64 -11.91 4.73
C PHE A 75 -10.38 -11.35 5.39
N HIS A 76 -10.21 -10.04 5.29
CA HIS A 76 -9.18 -9.27 5.97
C HIS A 76 -9.79 -8.17 6.84
N SER A 77 -9.11 -7.86 7.94
CA SER A 77 -9.57 -6.86 8.91
C SER A 77 -8.41 -6.03 9.42
N PHE A 78 -8.59 -4.72 9.40
CA PHE A 78 -7.58 -3.74 9.72
C PHE A 78 -8.11 -2.71 10.70
N GLN A 79 -7.28 -2.30 11.64
CA GLN A 79 -7.50 -1.10 12.42
C GLN A 79 -7.25 0.14 11.55
N GLU A 80 -6.18 0.12 10.75
CA GLU A 80 -5.79 1.21 9.85
C GLU A 80 -5.48 0.67 8.46
N PHE A 81 -5.91 1.38 7.41
CA PHE A 81 -5.61 0.99 6.04
C PHE A 81 -5.36 2.24 5.17
N ASN A 82 -4.11 2.68 5.16
CA ASN A 82 -3.63 3.82 4.38
C ASN A 82 -2.41 3.41 3.55
N ILE A 83 -2.38 3.82 2.29
CA ILE A 83 -1.30 3.50 1.34
C ILE A 83 -0.62 4.80 0.95
N SER A 84 0.64 4.97 1.35
CA SER A 84 1.39 6.19 1.05
C SER A 84 1.74 6.29 -0.43
N GLU A 85 1.96 7.52 -0.90
CA GLU A 85 2.37 7.79 -2.28
C GLU A 85 3.67 7.07 -2.65
N GLY A 86 3.72 6.52 -3.86
CA GLY A 86 4.88 5.74 -4.33
C GLY A 86 5.02 4.34 -3.73
N ARG A 87 4.07 3.91 -2.90
CA ARG A 87 4.02 2.56 -2.31
C ARG A 87 2.87 1.72 -2.89
N GLY A 88 2.85 0.43 -2.56
CA GLY A 88 1.78 -0.48 -2.96
C GLY A 88 1.30 -1.40 -1.84
N ALA A 89 -0.01 -1.63 -1.72
CA ALA A 89 -0.58 -2.65 -0.83
C ALA A 89 -1.20 -3.79 -1.65
N TYR A 90 -0.61 -4.98 -1.54
CA TYR A 90 -0.89 -6.09 -2.45
C TYR A 90 -1.53 -7.24 -1.67
N PHE A 91 -2.80 -7.51 -1.96
CA PHE A 91 -3.53 -8.65 -1.38
C PHE A 91 -3.12 -9.95 -2.06
N PHE A 92 -2.61 -10.88 -1.27
CA PHE A 92 -2.30 -12.23 -1.72
C PHE A 92 -3.55 -13.11 -1.68
N SER A 93 -3.91 -13.69 -2.83
CA SER A 93 -4.89 -14.76 -2.90
C SER A 93 -4.19 -16.12 -2.85
N PRO A 94 -4.46 -16.97 -1.83
CA PRO A 94 -3.78 -18.26 -1.66
C PRO A 94 -4.28 -19.35 -2.62
N SER A 95 -5.40 -19.16 -3.29
CA SER A 95 -5.99 -20.12 -4.22
C SER A 95 -6.70 -19.42 -5.39
N ALA A 96 -6.72 -20.07 -6.55
CA ALA A 96 -7.51 -19.62 -7.71
C ALA A 96 -9.03 -19.70 -7.47
N ASP A 97 -9.49 -20.43 -6.45
CA ASP A 97 -10.90 -20.55 -6.10
C ASP A 97 -11.46 -19.33 -5.35
N ILE A 98 -10.59 -18.46 -4.83
CA ILE A 98 -11.00 -17.21 -4.18
C ILE A 98 -11.51 -16.25 -5.25
N GLN A 99 -12.79 -15.92 -5.16
CA GLN A 99 -13.45 -14.97 -6.06
C GLN A 99 -13.59 -13.59 -5.44
N ASN A 100 -13.60 -13.48 -4.11
CA ASN A 100 -13.74 -12.20 -3.41
C ASN A 100 -12.74 -12.09 -2.27
N ILE A 101 -12.02 -10.98 -2.24
CA ILE A 101 -11.21 -10.53 -1.12
C ILE A 101 -11.98 -9.38 -0.48
N LEU A 102 -12.35 -9.53 0.79
CA LEU A 102 -13.12 -8.54 1.53
C LEU A 102 -12.26 -7.98 2.66
N ALA A 103 -11.89 -6.71 2.55
CA ALA A 103 -11.14 -5.99 3.56
C ALA A 103 -12.06 -5.00 4.28
N ARG A 104 -12.06 -5.04 5.61
CA ARG A 104 -12.74 -4.03 6.44
C ARG A 104 -11.75 -3.21 7.26
N VAL A 105 -12.08 -1.94 7.47
CA VAL A 105 -11.41 -1.07 8.45
C VAL A 105 -12.33 -0.90 9.66
N THR A 106 -11.85 -1.30 10.83
CA THR A 106 -12.57 -1.26 12.11
C THR A 106 -12.21 -0.04 12.96
N GLY A 107 -11.14 0.67 12.58
CA GLY A 107 -10.75 1.91 13.24
C GLY A 107 -11.62 3.11 12.89
N SER A 108 -11.26 4.26 13.46
CA SER A 108 -11.99 5.51 13.34
C SER A 108 -11.52 6.42 12.21
N ASN A 109 -10.43 6.05 11.51
CA ASN A 109 -9.82 6.88 10.48
C ASN A 109 -10.33 6.47 9.09
N SER A 110 -10.43 7.45 8.19
CA SER A 110 -10.64 7.21 6.77
C SER A 110 -9.44 6.49 6.15
N SER A 111 -9.66 5.81 5.03
CA SER A 111 -8.59 5.20 4.24
C SER A 111 -8.05 6.17 3.19
N GLU A 112 -6.80 6.57 3.34
CA GLU A 112 -6.05 7.36 2.36
C GLU A 112 -5.28 6.43 1.41
N ILE A 113 -5.77 6.30 0.18
CA ILE A 113 -5.18 5.45 -0.86
C ILE A 113 -4.42 6.34 -1.84
N PHE A 114 -3.17 6.66 -1.53
CA PHE A 114 -2.31 7.52 -2.37
C PHE A 114 -1.32 6.73 -3.23
N GLY A 115 -1.15 5.44 -2.95
CA GLY A 115 -0.33 4.51 -3.72
C GLY A 115 -1.14 3.52 -4.57
N GLN A 116 -0.51 2.38 -4.90
CA GLN A 116 -1.14 1.31 -5.67
C GLN A 116 -1.85 0.30 -4.75
N LEU A 117 -3.07 -0.09 -5.13
CA LEU A 117 -3.77 -1.23 -4.54
C LEU A 117 -3.78 -2.37 -5.56
N ALA A 118 -3.38 -3.58 -5.17
CA ALA A 118 -3.31 -4.71 -6.11
C ALA A 118 -3.77 -6.04 -5.51
N THR A 119 -4.13 -6.97 -6.38
CA THR A 119 -4.38 -8.39 -6.03
C THR A 119 -3.45 -9.30 -6.83
N PHE A 120 -2.86 -10.28 -6.16
CA PHE A 120 -1.94 -11.22 -6.81
C PHE A 120 -2.06 -12.63 -6.22
N GLN A 121 -1.51 -13.60 -6.93
CA GLN A 121 -1.44 -15.01 -6.53
C GLN A 121 -0.14 -15.63 -7.05
N ILE A 122 0.17 -16.84 -6.59
CA ILE A 122 1.28 -17.65 -7.10
C ILE A 122 0.71 -18.79 -7.94
N ILE A 123 1.07 -18.85 -9.22
CA ILE A 123 0.67 -19.93 -10.15
C ILE A 123 1.94 -20.62 -10.63
N ASN A 124 2.05 -21.92 -10.40
CA ASN A 124 3.21 -22.73 -10.82
C ASN A 124 4.56 -22.09 -10.42
N GLY A 125 4.62 -21.51 -9.21
CA GLY A 125 5.82 -20.84 -8.68
C GLY A 125 6.09 -19.42 -9.20
N SER A 126 5.22 -18.87 -10.06
CA SER A 126 5.35 -17.51 -10.61
C SER A 126 4.29 -16.56 -10.04
N ILE A 127 4.66 -15.29 -9.83
CA ILE A 127 3.72 -14.24 -9.42
C ILE A 127 2.83 -13.87 -10.62
N ALA A 128 1.52 -13.93 -10.43
CA ALA A 128 0.52 -13.50 -11.39
C ALA A 128 -0.53 -12.62 -10.68
N GLY A 129 -1.26 -11.79 -11.43
CA GLY A 129 -2.42 -11.12 -10.86
C GLY A 129 -3.52 -12.13 -10.50
N SER A 130 -4.36 -11.77 -9.53
CA SER A 130 -5.49 -12.60 -9.12
C SER A 130 -6.79 -12.08 -9.72
N ASN A 131 -7.61 -12.99 -10.23
CA ASN A 131 -8.96 -12.67 -10.74
C ASN A 131 -9.98 -12.38 -9.63
N ALA A 132 -9.58 -12.43 -8.36
CA ALA A 132 -10.46 -12.10 -7.25
C ALA A 132 -10.91 -10.63 -7.31
N ASN A 133 -12.19 -10.40 -7.03
CA ASN A 133 -12.73 -9.08 -6.75
C ASN A 133 -12.18 -8.58 -5.42
N LEU A 134 -11.96 -7.27 -5.28
CA LEU A 134 -11.53 -6.63 -4.05
C LEU A 134 -12.61 -5.69 -3.53
N PHE A 135 -13.10 -5.96 -2.32
CA PHE A 135 -14.03 -5.11 -1.60
C PHE A 135 -13.29 -4.44 -0.44
N LEU A 136 -13.29 -3.11 -0.39
CA LEU A 136 -12.77 -2.31 0.72
C LEU A 136 -13.93 -1.59 1.42
N ILE A 137 -14.10 -1.88 2.71
CA ILE A 137 -15.15 -1.31 3.56
C ILE A 137 -14.49 -0.39 4.58
N ASN A 138 -14.79 0.91 4.55
CA ASN A 138 -14.42 1.83 5.61
C ASN A 138 -15.55 2.85 5.85
N PRO A 139 -16.31 2.72 6.95
CA PRO A 139 -17.40 3.64 7.29
C PRO A 139 -16.97 5.11 7.40
N ASN A 140 -15.70 5.36 7.72
CA ASN A 140 -15.17 6.71 7.89
C ASN A 140 -14.74 7.36 6.56
N GLY A 141 -14.83 6.64 5.43
CA GLY A 141 -14.50 7.15 4.10
C GLY A 141 -13.26 6.52 3.48
N ILE A 142 -13.18 6.63 2.15
CA ILE A 142 -12.06 6.15 1.34
C ILE A 142 -11.71 7.28 0.36
N VAL A 143 -10.46 7.74 0.39
CA VAL A 143 -9.97 8.85 -0.43
C VAL A 143 -8.84 8.36 -1.32
N PHE A 144 -9.01 8.50 -2.63
CA PHE A 144 -7.97 8.19 -3.61
C PHE A 144 -7.16 9.44 -3.95
N GLY A 145 -5.84 9.34 -3.82
CA GLY A 145 -4.91 10.40 -4.19
C GLY A 145 -4.76 10.52 -5.70
N LYS A 146 -4.20 11.66 -6.15
CA LYS A 146 -3.99 11.94 -7.58
C LYS A 146 -3.19 10.85 -8.33
N ASN A 147 -2.22 10.25 -7.63
CA ASN A 147 -1.32 9.24 -8.20
C ASN A 147 -1.68 7.81 -7.77
N ALA A 148 -2.86 7.64 -7.15
CA ALA A 148 -3.34 6.32 -6.79
C ALA A 148 -3.62 5.48 -8.02
N SER A 149 -3.38 4.17 -7.93
CA SER A 149 -3.68 3.24 -9.01
C SER A 149 -4.27 1.95 -8.48
N LEU A 150 -5.12 1.32 -9.30
CA LEU A 150 -5.69 0.01 -9.04
C LEU A 150 -5.10 -0.99 -10.03
N ASN A 151 -4.50 -2.06 -9.52
CA ASN A 151 -4.02 -3.21 -10.28
C ASN A 151 -4.74 -4.48 -9.79
N VAL A 152 -6.03 -4.55 -10.11
CA VAL A 152 -6.94 -5.63 -9.73
C VAL A 152 -7.49 -6.23 -11.03
N GLN A 153 -7.30 -7.54 -11.26
CA GLN A 153 -7.80 -8.18 -12.49
C GLN A 153 -9.30 -8.51 -12.42
N GLY A 154 -9.83 -8.70 -11.22
CA GLY A 154 -11.28 -8.73 -10.96
C GLY A 154 -11.88 -7.32 -10.88
N SER A 155 -12.99 -7.19 -10.16
CA SER A 155 -13.62 -5.89 -9.88
C SER A 155 -13.08 -5.27 -8.59
N PHE A 156 -13.07 -3.94 -8.50
CA PHE A 156 -12.85 -3.22 -7.25
C PHE A 156 -14.13 -2.52 -6.78
N VAL A 157 -14.44 -2.65 -5.49
CA VAL A 157 -15.55 -1.96 -4.83
C VAL A 157 -15.05 -1.32 -3.55
N GLY A 158 -15.14 0.01 -3.44
CA GLY A 158 -14.97 0.74 -2.20
C GLY A 158 -16.33 1.20 -1.67
N THR A 159 -16.62 0.96 -0.39
CA THR A 159 -17.88 1.41 0.23
C THR A 159 -17.66 1.98 1.62
N THR A 160 -18.51 2.94 1.99
CA THR A 160 -18.62 3.49 3.35
C THR A 160 -19.74 2.83 4.16
N ALA A 161 -20.29 1.70 3.68
CA ALA A 161 -21.24 0.92 4.45
C ALA A 161 -20.61 0.38 5.74
N ASN A 162 -21.47 0.07 6.72
CA ASN A 162 -21.05 -0.51 7.99
C ASN A 162 -20.63 -1.99 7.89
N GLY A 163 -20.80 -2.61 6.74
CA GLY A 163 -20.51 -4.02 6.50
C GLY A 163 -21.20 -4.56 5.26
N ILE A 164 -20.90 -5.82 4.94
CA ILE A 164 -21.53 -6.56 3.83
C ILE A 164 -22.35 -7.72 4.41
N GLN A 165 -23.60 -7.83 3.98
CA GLN A 165 -24.50 -8.91 4.38
C GLN A 165 -24.48 -10.05 3.38
N PHE A 166 -24.29 -11.27 3.87
CA PHE A 166 -24.29 -12.50 3.09
C PHE A 166 -25.64 -13.22 3.22
N GLY A 167 -26.69 -12.64 2.65
CA GLY A 167 -28.05 -13.15 2.80
C GLY A 167 -28.44 -13.38 4.26
N ASN A 168 -28.85 -14.60 4.60
CA ASN A 168 -29.22 -15.00 5.96
C ASN A 168 -28.05 -15.58 6.77
N GLN A 169 -26.82 -15.54 6.24
CA GLN A 169 -25.65 -16.25 6.79
C GLN A 169 -24.81 -15.39 7.74
N GLY A 170 -25.10 -14.09 7.79
CA GLY A 170 -24.43 -13.15 8.67
C GLY A 170 -23.96 -11.89 7.96
N VAL A 171 -23.31 -11.02 8.73
CA VAL A 171 -22.77 -9.74 8.26
C VAL A 171 -21.30 -9.68 8.59
N PHE A 172 -20.48 -9.32 7.60
CA PHE A 172 -19.09 -8.92 7.82
C PHE A 172 -19.05 -7.42 8.09
N SER A 173 -19.13 -7.04 9.37
CA SER A 173 -19.28 -5.64 9.81
C SER A 173 -17.96 -4.97 10.17
N ALA A 174 -17.80 -3.71 9.78
CA ALA A 174 -16.72 -2.81 10.17
C ALA A 174 -16.99 -2.14 11.54
N THR A 175 -18.24 -1.82 11.87
CA THR A 175 -18.60 -1.08 13.10
C THR A 175 -18.96 -1.96 14.31
N ASN A 176 -19.42 -3.19 14.07
CA ASN A 176 -19.57 -4.21 15.11
C ASN A 176 -18.80 -5.47 14.71
N PRO A 177 -17.46 -5.41 14.69
CA PRO A 177 -16.65 -6.48 14.13
C PRO A 177 -16.68 -7.71 15.03
N GLN A 178 -17.19 -8.81 14.47
CA GLN A 178 -17.09 -10.15 15.06
C GLN A 178 -16.19 -11.04 14.21
N ALA A 179 -15.82 -12.20 14.77
CA ALA A 179 -15.19 -13.27 14.00
C ALA A 179 -16.09 -13.66 12.82
N VAL A 180 -15.49 -14.05 11.69
CA VAL A 180 -16.25 -14.34 10.48
C VAL A 180 -17.11 -15.59 10.68
N PRO A 181 -18.45 -15.50 10.53
CA PRO A 181 -19.31 -16.66 10.63
C PRO A 181 -18.93 -17.73 9.60
N LEU A 182 -19.19 -19.00 9.92
CA LEU A 182 -19.08 -20.07 8.92
C LEU A 182 -20.17 -19.84 7.85
N LEU A 183 -19.75 -19.57 6.62
CA LEU A 183 -20.67 -19.52 5.48
C LEU A 183 -21.00 -20.96 5.06
N SER A 184 -22.25 -21.37 5.25
CA SER A 184 -22.76 -22.62 4.68
C SER A 184 -22.91 -22.48 3.15
N GLN A 185 -22.85 -23.56 2.38
CA GLN A 185 -23.06 -23.48 0.93
C GLN A 185 -24.41 -22.82 0.58
N CYS A 186 -24.37 -21.60 0.05
CA CYS A 186 -25.52 -20.99 -0.64
C CYS A 186 -25.17 -20.84 -2.11
N SER A 187 -25.64 -21.75 -2.95
CA SER A 187 -25.43 -21.72 -4.40
C SER A 187 -26.17 -20.58 -5.12
N ARG A 188 -26.91 -19.71 -4.38
CA ARG A 188 -27.79 -18.66 -4.93
C ARG A 188 -28.03 -17.42 -4.04
N CYS A 189 -27.08 -17.01 -3.21
CA CYS A 189 -27.28 -15.80 -2.38
C CYS A 189 -26.87 -14.52 -3.14
N GLY A 190 -27.85 -13.65 -3.41
CA GLY A 190 -27.62 -12.31 -3.99
C GLY A 190 -27.12 -11.30 -2.95
N TRP A 191 -26.24 -10.39 -3.38
CA TRP A 191 -25.66 -9.33 -2.57
C TRP A 191 -26.72 -8.27 -2.18
N ARG A 192 -26.78 -7.87 -0.91
CA ARG A 192 -27.61 -6.75 -0.42
C ARG A 192 -26.81 -5.85 0.52
N GLU A 193 -26.69 -4.58 0.18
CA GLU A 193 -26.04 -3.57 1.02
C GLU A 193 -27.04 -3.06 2.07
N HIS A 194 -26.65 -3.02 3.35
CA HIS A 194 -27.52 -2.59 4.45
C HIS A 194 -27.03 -1.24 5.00
N GLN A 195 -27.80 -0.19 4.77
CA GLN A 195 -27.63 1.11 5.42
C GLN A 195 -28.66 1.18 6.56
N ASN A 196 -28.22 1.36 7.81
CA ASN A 196 -29.16 1.72 8.87
C ASN A 196 -29.52 3.19 8.71
N SER A 197 -30.78 3.47 8.38
CA SER A 197 -31.38 4.80 8.51
C SER A 197 -31.34 5.22 9.98
N SER A 198 -30.79 6.42 10.22
CA SER A 198 -30.92 7.14 11.49
C SER A 198 -32.37 7.53 11.77
#